data_AF-A0A183JJQ0-F1
#
_entry.id   AF-A0A183JJQ0-F1
#
_cell.length_a   1.000
_cell.length_b   1.000
_cell.length_c   1.000
_cell.angle_alpha   90.00
_cell.angle_beta   90.00
_cell.angle_gamma   90.00
#
_symmetry.space_group_name_H-M   'P 1'
#
loop_
_entity.id
_entity.type
_entity.pdbx_description
1 polymer ?
#
loop_
_entity_poly.entity_id
_entity_poly.type
_entity_poly.pdbx_seq_one_letter_code
_entity_poly.pdbx_strand_id
1 'polypeptide(L)'
;MLRGRNTLWFDSPIWELPTQPTLSWRYKDTLTCDEQCYFPIQLSARINGKQHLLKQIKDWKLRLLINLDSDVEQPENKRLTIQTTRKQMIYQSTDKGIIDMLVELKTDEFIEENSSRITLFDFIVKPLTSKINALLWKPVRINVTLNPVHEPMSFVEHKSISSWILHPFLGSRNFISRSMQFANPACGVDNICRPDLQVQMIDISEGPTDKSIIYFRERVSQRNITVHIGNLGENAYSTQLHMIFPDQLSFSIPEGLSCQTVTLNDLKVSLYFIQMCSLQ
;
A
#
# COMPACT_ATOMS: atom_id res chain seq x y z
N MET A 1 -23.79 28.21 14.46
CA MET A 1 -23.81 27.65 13.09
C MET A 1 -22.45 27.00 12.84
N LEU A 2 -22.39 25.68 13.03
CA LEU A 2 -21.16 24.88 13.04
C LEU A 2 -20.75 24.53 11.60
N ARG A 3 -20.08 25.44 10.89
CA ARG A 3 -19.56 25.18 9.54
C ARG A 3 -18.18 24.54 9.61
N GLY A 4 -18.11 23.30 10.08
CA GLY A 4 -16.99 22.40 9.82
C GLY A 4 -17.02 21.96 8.35
N ARG A 5 -16.71 22.86 7.42
CA ARG A 5 -16.34 22.44 6.06
C ARG A 5 -14.84 22.33 6.04
N ASN A 6 -14.32 21.11 5.90
CA ASN A 6 -12.91 20.87 5.59
C ASN A 6 -12.52 21.82 4.46
N THR A 7 -11.60 22.73 4.73
CA THR A 7 -11.21 23.73 3.75
C THR A 7 -10.14 23.20 2.83
N LEU A 8 -9.34 22.26 3.33
CA LEU A 8 -8.24 21.59 2.64
C LEU A 8 -8.29 20.07 2.84
N TRP A 9 -7.86 19.31 1.83
CA TRP A 9 -7.66 17.85 1.91
C TRP A 9 -6.49 17.40 1.04
N PHE A 10 -5.94 16.22 1.36
CA PHE A 10 -4.82 15.61 0.65
C PHE A 10 -5.29 14.39 -0.11
N ASP A 11 -4.95 14.30 -1.40
CA ASP A 11 -5.27 13.16 -2.25
C ASP A 11 -4.17 12.90 -3.29
N SER A 12 -4.46 11.98 -4.23
CA SER A 12 -3.60 11.69 -5.38
C SER A 12 -2.13 11.41 -5.01
N PRO A 13 -1.88 10.43 -4.11
CA PRO A 13 -0.53 10.11 -3.66
C PRO A 13 0.31 9.62 -4.84
N ILE A 14 1.53 10.14 -4.95
CA ILE A 14 2.55 9.63 -5.86
C ILE A 14 3.73 9.17 -5.02
N TRP A 15 4.11 7.92 -5.24
CA TRP A 15 5.21 7.26 -4.58
C TRP A 15 6.40 7.14 -5.55
N GLU A 16 7.57 7.63 -5.14
CA GLU A 16 8.84 7.22 -5.74
C GLU A 16 9.35 6.03 -4.91
N LEU A 17 9.40 4.86 -5.53
CA LEU A 17 9.83 3.60 -4.91
C LEU A 17 10.86 2.94 -5.83
N PRO A 18 11.73 2.07 -5.30
CA PRO A 18 12.67 1.35 -6.15
C PRO A 18 11.94 0.60 -7.27
N THR A 19 12.51 0.68 -8.47
CA THR A 19 12.03 0.00 -9.68
C THR A 19 12.95 -1.14 -10.11
N GLN A 20 14.12 -1.26 -9.47
CA GLN A 20 15.11 -2.30 -9.72
C GLN A 20 15.42 -3.07 -8.43
N PRO A 21 15.97 -4.29 -8.54
CA PRO A 21 16.41 -5.06 -7.37
C PRO A 21 17.36 -4.25 -6.49
N THR A 22 17.08 -4.19 -5.19
CA THR A 22 17.85 -3.42 -4.21
C THR A 22 18.84 -4.28 -3.41
N LEU A 23 18.82 -5.59 -3.65
CA LEU A 23 19.63 -6.60 -2.99
C LEU A 23 20.02 -7.68 -4.01
N SER A 24 21.17 -8.33 -3.78
CA SER A 24 21.65 -9.43 -4.59
C SER A 24 22.08 -10.62 -3.74
N TRP A 25 21.81 -11.83 -4.23
CA TRP A 25 22.31 -13.08 -3.66
C TRP A 25 23.59 -13.48 -4.40
N ARG A 26 24.76 -13.14 -3.85
CA ARG A 26 26.05 -13.55 -4.46
C ARG A 26 26.28 -15.06 -4.34
N TYR A 27 25.78 -15.67 -3.27
CA TYR A 27 25.69 -17.13 -3.12
C TYR A 27 24.30 -17.50 -2.64
N LYS A 28 23.87 -18.76 -2.87
CA LYS A 28 22.49 -19.25 -2.65
C LYS A 28 21.90 -18.90 -1.27
N ASP A 29 22.75 -18.68 -0.25
CA ASP A 29 22.32 -18.40 1.13
C ASP A 29 22.88 -17.09 1.72
N THR A 30 23.59 -16.28 0.93
CA THR A 30 24.14 -15.01 1.42
C THR A 30 23.55 -13.83 0.68
N LEU A 31 22.60 -13.20 1.38
CA LEU A 31 22.09 -11.89 1.03
C LEU A 31 23.19 -10.86 1.25
N THR A 32 23.61 -10.20 0.18
CA THR A 32 24.62 -9.14 0.24
C THR A 32 23.99 -7.81 -0.16
N CYS A 33 24.33 -6.78 0.61
CA CYS A 33 23.97 -5.41 0.35
C CYS A 33 25.26 -4.76 -0.18
N ASP A 34 25.39 -4.64 -1.50
CA ASP A 34 26.55 -4.03 -2.14
C ASP A 34 26.69 -2.54 -1.72
N GLU A 35 27.82 -1.88 -2.01
CA GLU A 35 28.08 -0.49 -1.60
C GLU A 35 27.02 0.54 -2.07
N GLN A 36 26.14 0.15 -2.99
CA GLN A 36 25.05 0.96 -3.55
C GLN A 36 23.65 0.52 -3.10
N CYS A 37 23.56 -0.31 -2.07
CA CYS A 37 22.31 -0.87 -1.55
C CYS A 37 21.56 0.15 -0.66
N TYR A 38 21.31 1.32 -1.26
CA TYR A 38 20.55 2.42 -0.72
C TYR A 38 19.63 2.90 -1.84
N PHE A 39 18.37 3.16 -1.52
CA PHE A 39 17.43 3.58 -2.55
C PHE A 39 16.53 4.70 -2.04
N PRO A 40 16.11 5.61 -2.95
CA PRO A 40 15.19 6.66 -2.60
C PRO A 40 13.80 6.11 -2.36
N ILE A 41 13.13 6.67 -1.36
CA ILE A 41 11.69 6.57 -1.17
C ILE A 41 11.13 7.97 -0.95
N GLN A 42 10.07 8.31 -1.68
CA GLN A 42 9.42 9.59 -1.57
C GLN A 42 7.91 9.42 -1.64
N LEU A 43 7.20 10.25 -0.87
CA LEU A 43 5.76 10.43 -1.04
C LEU A 43 5.49 11.89 -1.35
N SER A 44 4.72 12.13 -2.40
CA SER A 44 4.09 13.42 -2.66
C SER A 44 2.57 13.28 -2.70
N ALA A 45 1.86 14.31 -2.24
CA ALA A 45 0.41 14.35 -2.26
C ALA A 45 -0.06 15.68 -2.83
N ARG A 46 -1.23 15.66 -3.47
CA ARG A 46 -1.89 16.88 -3.91
C ARG A 46 -2.69 17.44 -2.74
N ILE A 47 -2.48 18.71 -2.43
CA ILE A 47 -3.37 19.48 -1.58
C ILE A 47 -4.46 20.08 -2.46
N ASN A 48 -5.69 19.91 -2.01
CA ASN A 48 -6.86 20.48 -2.65
C ASN A 48 -7.64 21.29 -1.64
N GLY A 49 -8.44 22.23 -2.14
CA GLY A 49 -9.22 23.13 -1.31
C GLY A 49 -9.34 24.51 -1.92
N LYS A 50 -9.78 25.46 -1.10
CA LYS A 50 -9.86 26.85 -1.52
C LYS A 50 -8.46 27.45 -1.62
N GLN A 51 -8.00 27.72 -2.85
CA GLN A 51 -6.63 28.19 -3.12
C GLN A 51 -6.24 29.47 -2.37
N HIS A 52 -7.17 30.39 -2.12
CA HIS A 52 -6.88 31.59 -1.32
C HIS A 52 -6.46 31.25 0.12
N LEU A 53 -7.01 30.19 0.71
CA LEU A 53 -6.63 29.75 2.06
C LEU A 53 -5.22 29.16 2.06
N LEU A 54 -4.83 28.46 0.98
CA LEU A 54 -3.48 27.90 0.86
C LEU A 54 -2.41 28.99 0.92
N LYS A 55 -2.67 30.12 0.25
CA LYS A 55 -1.78 31.28 0.16
C LYS A 55 -1.74 32.13 1.44
N GLN A 56 -2.68 31.94 2.37
CA GLN A 56 -2.82 32.79 3.57
C GLN A 56 -2.24 32.17 4.84
N ILE A 57 -2.00 30.86 4.87
CA ILE A 57 -1.38 30.17 6.01
C ILE A 57 0.14 30.40 5.98
N LYS A 58 0.70 31.06 7.00
CA LYS A 58 2.13 31.43 7.05
C LYS A 58 3.02 30.35 7.67
N ASP A 59 2.46 29.48 8.49
CA ASP A 59 3.12 28.51 9.35
C ASP A 59 2.55 27.11 9.13
N TRP A 60 2.55 26.65 7.88
CA TRP A 60 2.05 25.33 7.54
C TRP A 60 2.89 24.24 8.21
N LYS A 61 2.25 23.48 9.10
CA LYS A 61 2.87 22.34 9.77
C LYS A 61 2.00 21.09 9.64
N LEU A 62 2.62 20.00 9.24
CA LEU A 62 2.02 18.68 9.12
C LEU A 62 2.82 17.68 9.94
N ARG A 63 2.16 16.84 10.73
CA ARG A 63 2.84 15.73 11.43
C ARG A 63 2.66 14.45 10.65
N LEU A 64 3.75 13.79 10.31
CA LEU A 64 3.76 12.50 9.63
C LEU A 64 4.27 11.42 10.57
N LEU A 65 3.50 10.35 10.68
CA LEU A 65 3.95 9.08 11.25
C LEU A 65 4.20 8.11 10.08
N ILE A 66 5.46 7.74 9.88
CA ILE A 66 5.91 6.89 8.77
C ILE A 66 6.36 5.54 9.34
N ASN A 67 5.74 4.47 8.85
CA ASN A 67 6.14 3.10 9.13
C ASN A 67 6.72 2.51 7.84
N LEU A 68 8.04 2.31 7.81
CA LEU A 68 8.77 1.86 6.61
C LEU A 68 8.49 0.40 6.24
N ASP A 69 7.86 -0.39 7.12
CA ASP A 69 7.59 -1.81 6.90
C ASP A 69 6.33 -2.22 7.70
N SER A 70 5.16 -1.82 7.20
CA SER A 70 3.89 -1.92 7.91
C SER A 70 3.39 -3.34 8.14
N ASP A 71 3.89 -4.31 7.37
CA ASP A 71 3.47 -5.72 7.44
C ASP A 71 4.25 -6.52 8.49
N VAL A 72 5.24 -5.88 9.11
CA VAL A 72 5.99 -6.40 10.25
C VAL A 72 5.58 -5.58 11.47
N GLU A 73 4.85 -6.15 12.42
CA GLU A 73 4.32 -5.39 13.56
C GLU A 73 5.43 -4.85 14.47
N GLN A 74 6.37 -5.72 14.83
CA GLN A 74 7.48 -5.46 15.76
C GLN A 74 8.51 -4.47 15.18
N PRO A 75 8.74 -3.30 15.81
CA PRO A 75 9.71 -2.30 15.35
C PRO A 75 11.15 -2.83 15.22
N GLU A 76 11.56 -3.73 16.09
CA GLU A 76 12.89 -4.35 16.09
C GLU A 76 13.13 -5.26 14.87
N ASN A 77 12.07 -5.67 14.18
CA ASN A 77 12.10 -6.54 13.02
C ASN A 77 11.84 -5.81 11.70
N LYS A 78 11.64 -4.49 11.72
CA LYS A 78 11.52 -3.67 10.52
C LYS A 78 12.75 -3.85 9.66
N ARG A 79 12.54 -4.08 8.36
CA ARG A 79 13.63 -4.43 7.43
C ARG A 79 14.30 -3.23 6.78
N LEU A 80 13.73 -2.03 6.93
CA LEU A 80 14.26 -0.79 6.37
C LEU A 80 14.60 0.20 7.47
N THR A 81 15.66 0.98 7.25
CA THR A 81 16.02 2.12 8.09
C THR A 81 16.47 3.30 7.25
N ILE A 82 16.33 4.52 7.78
CA ILE A 82 16.79 5.73 7.11
C ILE A 82 18.31 5.80 7.18
N GLN A 83 18.94 6.03 6.03
CA GLN A 83 20.36 6.35 5.93
C GLN A 83 20.57 7.87 5.90
N THR A 84 19.82 8.58 5.05
CA THR A 84 19.89 10.05 4.92
C THR A 84 18.59 10.59 4.31
N THR A 85 18.49 11.92 4.20
CA THR A 85 17.38 12.63 3.55
C THR A 85 17.90 13.37 2.32
N ARG A 86 17.13 13.40 1.21
CA ARG A 86 17.53 14.16 0.00
C ARG A 86 17.19 15.65 0.13
N LYS A 87 16.20 15.98 0.96
CA LYS A 87 15.83 17.35 1.34
C LYS A 87 16.07 17.54 2.83
N GLN A 88 16.47 18.75 3.24
CA GLN A 88 16.59 19.09 4.66
C GLN A 88 15.23 18.92 5.34
N MET A 89 15.11 17.87 6.14
CA MET A 89 13.92 17.52 6.89
C MET A 89 14.31 17.21 8.33
N ILE A 90 13.59 17.80 9.29
CA ILE A 90 13.78 17.51 10.71
C ILE A 90 12.84 16.36 11.07
N TYR A 91 13.41 15.25 11.51
CA TYR A 91 12.65 14.08 11.94
C TYR A 91 13.23 13.52 13.22
N GLN A 92 12.38 12.88 14.01
CA GLN A 92 12.77 12.07 15.15
C GLN A 92 12.45 10.61 14.84
N SER A 93 13.48 9.78 14.79
CA SER A 93 13.27 8.33 14.74
C SER A 93 12.87 7.90 16.14
N THR A 94 11.61 7.49 16.33
CA THR A 94 11.12 7.00 17.62
C THR A 94 11.59 5.58 17.86
N ASP A 95 11.57 4.74 16.81
CA ASP A 95 12.06 3.36 16.80
C ASP A 95 12.70 3.01 15.44
N LYS A 96 13.34 1.85 15.33
CA LYS A 96 13.86 1.36 14.03
C LYS A 96 12.70 1.19 13.06
N GLY A 97 12.72 1.94 11.95
CA GLY A 97 11.71 1.83 10.89
C GLY A 97 10.38 2.55 11.16
N ILE A 98 10.21 3.22 12.31
CA ILE A 98 9.07 4.10 12.61
C ILE A 98 9.60 5.51 12.84
N ILE A 99 9.06 6.47 12.09
CA ILE A 99 9.52 7.86 12.09
C ILE A 99 8.35 8.78 12.40
N ASP A 100 8.58 9.70 13.33
CA ASP A 100 7.69 10.82 13.58
C ASP A 100 8.40 12.09 13.10
N MET A 101 7.77 12.82 12.19
CA MET A 101 8.36 14.02 11.63
C MET A 101 7.35 15.15 11.50
N LEU A 102 7.88 16.36 11.63
CA LEU A 102 7.16 17.58 11.36
C LEU A 102 7.61 18.12 10.00
N VAL A 103 6.66 18.30 9.10
CA VAL A 103 6.89 18.90 7.79
C VAL A 103 6.38 20.33 7.84
N GLU A 104 7.30 21.27 7.67
CA GLU A 104 6.97 22.68 7.52
C GLU A 104 6.89 23.00 6.02
N LEU A 105 5.71 23.41 5.55
CA LEU A 105 5.53 23.78 4.14
C LEU A 105 5.72 25.29 3.99
N LYS A 106 6.49 25.71 2.99
CA LYS A 106 6.62 27.13 2.67
C LYS A 106 5.53 27.51 1.68
N THR A 107 4.85 28.64 1.91
CA THR A 107 3.80 29.17 1.02
C THR A 107 4.26 29.36 -0.42
N ASP A 108 5.56 29.57 -0.60
CA ASP A 108 6.18 29.84 -1.89
C ASP A 108 6.24 28.59 -2.79
N GLU A 109 6.09 27.39 -2.21
CA GLU A 109 5.98 26.12 -2.95
C GLU A 109 4.63 25.96 -3.68
N PHE A 110 3.67 26.87 -3.45
CA PHE A 110 2.33 26.85 -4.04
C PHE A 110 2.09 27.96 -5.09
N ILE A 111 3.17 28.62 -5.57
CA ILE A 111 3.06 29.80 -6.43
C ILE A 111 2.62 29.45 -7.86
N GLU A 112 2.94 28.26 -8.38
CA GLU A 112 2.46 27.85 -9.70
C GLU A 112 0.99 27.40 -9.63
N GLU A 113 0.15 28.00 -10.48
CA GLU A 113 -1.32 27.81 -10.50
C GLU A 113 -1.76 26.34 -10.69
N ASN A 114 -0.84 25.46 -11.09
CA ASN A 114 -1.07 24.02 -11.29
C ASN A 114 -0.32 23.10 -10.32
N SER A 115 0.65 23.58 -9.51
CA SER A 115 1.45 22.71 -8.63
C SER A 115 0.92 22.70 -7.20
N SER A 116 -0.32 22.24 -6.98
CA SER A 116 -0.81 22.00 -5.61
C SER A 116 -0.23 20.73 -4.98
N ARG A 117 0.92 20.26 -5.47
CA ARG A 117 1.57 19.00 -5.06
C ARG A 117 2.74 19.31 -4.13
N ILE A 118 2.74 18.68 -2.97
CA ILE A 118 3.80 18.80 -1.98
C ILE A 118 4.54 17.48 -1.81
N THR A 119 5.82 17.56 -1.50
CA THR A 119 6.59 16.42 -1.02
C THR A 119 6.35 16.27 0.47
N LEU A 120 5.79 15.14 0.90
CA LEU A 120 5.56 14.83 2.32
C LEU A 120 6.86 14.37 2.99
N PHE A 121 7.59 13.46 2.37
CA PHE A 121 8.92 13.05 2.84
C PHE A 121 9.80 12.61 1.66
N ASP A 122 11.12 12.64 1.86
CA ASP A 122 12.10 12.24 0.85
C ASP A 122 13.37 11.64 1.49
N PHE A 123 13.41 10.31 1.58
CA PHE A 123 14.45 9.57 2.28
C PHE A 123 15.29 8.71 1.33
N ILE A 124 16.54 8.52 1.71
CA ILE A 124 17.37 7.40 1.26
C ILE A 124 17.34 6.35 2.36
N VAL A 125 16.85 5.16 2.04
CA VAL A 125 16.76 4.05 2.98
C VAL A 125 17.76 2.95 2.66
N LYS A 126 18.14 2.20 3.69
CA LYS A 126 18.94 0.98 3.57
C LYS A 126 18.18 -0.23 4.09
N PRO A 127 18.30 -1.38 3.42
CA PRO A 127 17.82 -2.65 3.93
C PRO A 127 18.71 -3.18 5.06
N LEU A 128 18.10 -3.89 6.00
CA LEU A 128 18.76 -4.59 7.10
C LEU A 128 18.79 -6.10 6.80
N THR A 129 19.88 -6.55 6.18
CA THR A 129 20.09 -7.93 5.68
C THR A 129 19.67 -9.02 6.67
N SER A 130 20.07 -8.89 7.94
CA SER A 130 19.75 -9.89 8.97
C SER A 130 18.26 -10.03 9.25
N LYS A 131 17.49 -8.94 9.13
CA LYS A 131 16.03 -8.93 9.30
C LYS A 131 15.31 -9.43 8.06
N ILE A 132 15.87 -9.15 6.88
CA ILE A 132 15.30 -9.59 5.60
C ILE A 132 15.37 -11.10 5.47
N ASN A 133 16.49 -11.73 5.82
CA ASN A 133 16.62 -13.19 5.75
C ASN A 133 15.52 -13.92 6.56
N ALA A 134 15.14 -13.38 7.72
CA ALA A 134 14.11 -13.99 8.56
C ALA A 134 12.67 -13.77 8.03
N LEU A 135 12.46 -12.75 7.20
CA LEU A 135 11.14 -12.26 6.78
C LEU A 135 11.08 -12.03 5.27
N LEU A 136 11.83 -12.82 4.50
CA LEU A 136 12.04 -12.61 3.06
C LEU A 136 10.74 -12.62 2.27
N TRP A 137 9.80 -13.48 2.67
CA TRP A 137 8.53 -13.71 1.98
C TRP A 137 7.46 -12.68 2.27
N LYS A 138 7.62 -11.89 3.34
CA LYS A 138 6.64 -10.85 3.68
C LYS A 138 6.80 -9.67 2.72
N PRO A 139 5.73 -9.14 2.12
CA PRO A 139 5.84 -7.89 1.37
C PRO A 139 6.30 -6.75 2.28
N VAL A 140 6.96 -5.76 1.69
CA VAL A 140 7.27 -4.48 2.32
C VAL A 140 6.25 -3.47 1.83
N ARG A 141 5.48 -2.90 2.77
CA ARG A 141 4.61 -1.76 2.51
C ARG A 141 4.99 -0.61 3.41
N ILE A 142 5.05 0.59 2.86
CA ILE A 142 5.26 1.81 3.62
C ILE A 142 3.90 2.41 3.90
N ASN A 143 3.62 2.67 5.18
CA ASN A 143 2.41 3.34 5.61
C ASN A 143 2.77 4.71 6.19
N VAL A 144 2.12 5.75 5.69
CA VAL A 144 2.25 7.11 6.18
C VAL A 144 0.91 7.61 6.68
N THR A 145 0.85 7.93 7.95
CA THR A 145 -0.28 8.60 8.58
C THR A 145 0.04 10.09 8.73
N LEU A 146 -0.71 10.92 8.02
CA LEU A 146 -0.71 12.37 8.18
C LEU A 146 -1.72 12.75 9.26
N ASN A 147 -1.25 13.45 10.29
CA ASN A 147 -2.07 13.93 11.40
C ASN A 147 -2.03 15.47 11.50
N PRO A 148 -3.14 16.10 11.94
CA PRO A 148 -3.12 17.49 12.39
C PRO A 148 -2.12 17.66 13.54
N VAL A 149 -1.37 18.75 13.50
CA VAL A 149 -0.52 19.17 14.64
C VAL A 149 -1.41 19.68 15.78
N HIS A 150 -0.93 19.71 17.02
CA HIS A 150 -1.73 20.25 18.13
C HIS A 150 -1.72 21.78 18.19
N GLU A 151 -0.74 22.43 17.57
CA GLU A 151 -0.61 23.88 17.54
C GLU A 151 -1.56 24.49 16.50
N PRO A 152 -2.35 25.52 16.82
CA PRO A 152 -3.17 26.21 15.83
C PRO A 152 -2.27 26.90 14.78
N MET A 153 -2.67 26.85 13.51
CA MET A 153 -1.99 27.58 12.45
C MET A 153 -2.47 29.03 12.36
N SER A 154 -1.56 29.96 12.06
CA SER A 154 -1.72 31.42 12.02
C SER A 154 -2.91 31.95 11.20
N PHE A 155 -3.45 31.14 10.29
CA PHE A 155 -4.54 31.51 9.40
C PHE A 155 -5.94 31.51 10.07
N VAL A 156 -6.09 30.93 11.26
CA VAL A 156 -7.39 30.91 11.94
C VAL A 156 -7.60 32.21 12.72
N GLU A 157 -7.82 33.31 12.01
CA GLU A 157 -8.37 34.54 12.59
C GLU A 157 -9.86 34.34 12.93
N HIS A 158 -10.11 33.64 14.03
CA HIS A 158 -11.39 33.69 14.74
C HIS A 158 -11.12 34.04 16.20
N LYS A 159 -12.07 34.76 16.83
CA LYS A 159 -12.10 34.96 18.29
C LYS A 159 -11.70 33.64 18.94
N SER A 160 -10.58 33.61 19.67
CA SER A 160 -10.08 32.38 20.27
C SER A 160 -11.19 31.80 21.14
N ILE A 161 -11.72 30.66 20.73
CA ILE A 161 -12.55 29.84 21.59
C ILE A 161 -11.55 28.88 22.22
N SER A 162 -11.29 29.05 23.52
CA SER A 162 -10.25 28.32 24.27
C SER A 162 -10.35 26.79 24.19
N SER A 163 -11.46 26.25 23.69
CA SER A 163 -11.72 24.81 23.56
C SER A 163 -11.62 24.25 22.14
N TRP A 164 -11.34 25.06 21.10
CA TRP A 164 -11.36 24.61 19.70
C TRP A 164 -10.05 24.94 18.98
N ILE A 165 -9.28 23.90 18.63
CA ILE A 165 -8.15 24.01 17.71
C ILE A 165 -8.71 23.78 16.30
N LEU A 166 -8.85 24.84 15.52
CA LEU A 166 -9.31 24.74 14.14
C LEU A 166 -8.11 24.47 13.24
N HIS A 167 -8.08 23.31 12.59
CA HIS A 167 -7.18 23.06 11.47
C HIS A 167 -7.93 23.21 10.15
N PRO A 168 -7.27 23.71 9.09
CA PRO A 168 -7.87 23.82 7.77
C PRO A 168 -8.08 22.44 7.11
N PHE A 169 -7.47 21.38 7.64
CA PHE A 169 -7.76 19.99 7.30
C PHE A 169 -8.17 19.22 8.55
N LEU A 170 -9.11 18.29 8.42
CA LEU A 170 -9.66 17.53 9.54
C LEU A 170 -9.39 16.04 9.35
N GLY A 171 -9.01 15.39 10.45
CA GLY A 171 -8.81 13.95 10.54
C GLY A 171 -7.43 13.49 10.05
N SER A 172 -7.13 12.23 10.36
CA SER A 172 -5.94 11.55 9.89
C SER A 172 -6.12 11.11 8.43
N ARG A 173 -5.03 11.11 7.67
CA ARG A 173 -4.99 10.57 6.30
C ARG A 173 -3.90 9.52 6.20
N ASN A 174 -4.26 8.36 5.68
CA ASN A 174 -3.35 7.24 5.51
C ASN A 174 -2.98 7.08 4.03
N PHE A 175 -1.69 6.99 3.77
CA PHE A 175 -1.14 6.67 2.46
C PHE A 175 -0.36 5.37 2.58
N ILE A 176 -0.77 4.36 1.81
CA ILE A 176 -0.11 3.06 1.80
C ILE A 176 0.56 2.91 0.43
N SER A 177 1.82 2.49 0.43
CA SER A 177 2.55 2.20 -0.81
C SER A 177 2.01 0.92 -1.48
N ARG A 178 2.35 0.72 -2.75
CA ARG A 178 2.27 -0.63 -3.33
C ARG A 178 3.15 -1.60 -2.54
N SER A 179 2.80 -2.87 -2.54
CA SER A 179 3.64 -3.94 -2.01
C SER A 179 4.94 -4.03 -2.79
N MET A 180 6.06 -4.05 -2.08
CA MET A 180 7.40 -4.31 -2.62
C MET A 180 7.91 -5.65 -2.08
N GLN A 181 8.84 -6.27 -2.78
CA GLN A 181 9.47 -7.52 -2.36
C GLN A 181 10.99 -7.38 -2.52
N PHE A 182 11.73 -8.01 -1.61
CA PHE A 182 13.17 -8.15 -1.80
C PHE A 182 13.46 -9.26 -2.81
N ALA A 183 14.61 -9.18 -3.49
CA ALA A 183 15.07 -10.26 -4.34
C ALA A 183 15.15 -11.56 -3.54
N ASN A 184 14.69 -12.67 -4.13
CA ASN A 184 14.66 -13.98 -3.49
C ASN A 184 15.64 -14.92 -4.19
N PRO A 185 16.43 -15.72 -3.44
CA PRO A 185 17.46 -16.56 -4.04
C PRO A 185 16.89 -17.69 -4.90
N ALA A 186 15.60 -18.00 -4.76
CA ALA A 186 14.91 -18.97 -5.60
C ALA A 186 14.45 -18.40 -6.96
N CYS A 187 14.66 -17.11 -7.25
CA CYS A 187 14.40 -16.49 -8.56
C CYS A 187 15.56 -16.66 -9.57
N GLY A 188 16.44 -17.65 -9.37
CA GLY A 188 17.57 -17.86 -10.26
C GLY A 188 18.65 -16.76 -10.19
N VAL A 189 19.54 -16.75 -11.19
CA VAL A 189 20.76 -15.92 -11.21
C VAL A 189 20.53 -14.47 -11.65
N ASP A 190 19.42 -14.19 -12.35
CA ASP A 190 19.05 -12.83 -12.76
C ASP A 190 18.31 -12.06 -11.66
N ASN A 191 18.01 -12.71 -10.52
CA ASN A 191 17.25 -12.19 -9.39
C ASN A 191 15.83 -11.72 -9.77
N ILE A 192 15.27 -12.21 -10.88
CA ILE A 192 13.94 -11.84 -11.38
C ILE A 192 13.07 -13.09 -11.45
N CYS A 193 12.12 -13.24 -10.53
CA CYS A 193 11.21 -14.37 -10.54
C CYS A 193 10.25 -14.31 -11.74
N ARG A 194 10.23 -15.37 -12.54
CA ARG A 194 9.33 -15.61 -13.67
C ARG A 194 8.35 -16.74 -13.32
N PRO A 195 7.19 -16.42 -12.74
CA PRO A 195 6.18 -17.43 -12.44
C PRO A 195 5.46 -17.91 -13.71
N ASP A 196 5.06 -19.17 -13.71
CA ASP A 196 4.17 -19.76 -14.72
C ASP A 196 2.90 -20.24 -14.02
N LEU A 197 2.00 -19.31 -13.76
CA LEU A 197 0.74 -19.57 -13.07
C LEU A 197 -0.26 -20.20 -14.03
N GLN A 198 -0.73 -21.39 -13.66
CA GLN A 198 -1.73 -22.13 -14.40
C GLN A 198 -3.00 -22.26 -13.57
N VAL A 199 -4.15 -22.06 -14.21
CA VAL A 199 -5.46 -22.22 -13.58
C VAL A 199 -6.26 -23.20 -14.41
N GLN A 200 -6.77 -24.24 -13.77
CA GLN A 200 -7.67 -25.20 -14.39
C GLN A 200 -8.95 -25.28 -13.57
N MET A 201 -10.08 -25.22 -14.25
CA MET A 201 -11.40 -25.33 -13.64
C MET A 201 -12.09 -26.60 -14.15
N ILE A 202 -12.62 -27.40 -13.24
CA ILE A 202 -13.31 -28.65 -13.55
C ILE A 202 -14.67 -28.62 -12.87
N ASP A 203 -15.73 -28.89 -13.64
CA ASP A 203 -17.07 -29.13 -13.10
C ASP A 203 -17.15 -30.61 -12.67
N ILE A 204 -17.27 -30.85 -11.37
CA ILE A 204 -17.41 -32.19 -10.77
C ILE A 204 -18.87 -32.47 -10.37
N SER A 205 -19.81 -31.65 -10.81
CA SER A 205 -21.24 -31.83 -10.52
C SER A 205 -21.75 -33.10 -11.19
N GLU A 206 -22.46 -33.93 -10.43
CA GLU A 206 -23.16 -35.08 -10.99
C GLU A 206 -24.50 -34.61 -11.58
N GLY A 207 -24.63 -34.70 -12.90
CA GLY A 207 -25.84 -34.37 -13.66
C GLY A 207 -25.88 -35.15 -14.98
N PRO A 208 -27.03 -35.20 -15.68
CA PRO A 208 -27.12 -35.91 -16.95
C PRO A 208 -26.09 -35.33 -17.93
N THR A 209 -25.24 -36.20 -18.49
CA THR A 209 -24.04 -35.88 -19.27
C THR A 209 -24.29 -35.22 -20.62
N ASP A 210 -25.53 -34.83 -20.93
CA ASP A 210 -25.91 -34.22 -22.20
C ASP A 210 -25.75 -32.70 -22.17
N LYS A 211 -24.81 -32.23 -23.00
CA LYS A 211 -24.33 -30.84 -23.12
C LYS A 211 -25.35 -29.81 -23.63
N SER A 212 -26.66 -30.00 -23.45
CA SER A 212 -27.65 -29.22 -24.21
C SER A 212 -28.98 -29.02 -23.51
N ILE A 213 -29.00 -28.57 -22.25
CA ILE A 213 -30.22 -27.98 -21.66
C ILE A 213 -29.87 -26.66 -20.97
N ILE A 214 -29.35 -25.73 -21.76
CA ILE A 214 -29.63 -24.32 -21.51
C ILE A 214 -31.12 -24.17 -21.85
N TYR A 215 -31.89 -23.53 -20.99
CA TYR A 215 -33.34 -23.31 -21.06
C TYR A 215 -34.21 -24.32 -20.29
N PHE A 216 -34.69 -23.78 -19.15
CA PHE A 216 -35.83 -24.21 -18.35
C PHE A 216 -35.60 -25.39 -17.39
N ARG A 217 -35.24 -25.02 -16.15
CA ARG A 217 -35.11 -25.89 -14.95
C ARG A 217 -34.05 -26.99 -15.08
N GLU A 218 -32.78 -26.61 -15.08
CA GLU A 218 -31.75 -27.52 -14.57
C GLU A 218 -32.16 -27.95 -13.15
N ARG A 219 -32.38 -29.25 -12.93
CA ARG A 219 -32.69 -29.84 -11.62
C ARG A 219 -31.49 -29.78 -10.65
N VAL A 220 -30.32 -29.41 -11.15
CA VAL A 220 -29.10 -29.24 -10.36
C VAL A 220 -29.08 -27.80 -9.84
N SER A 221 -29.65 -27.59 -8.65
CA SER A 221 -29.67 -26.28 -7.97
C SER A 221 -28.29 -25.83 -7.48
N GLN A 222 -27.28 -26.68 -7.56
CA GLN A 222 -25.95 -26.45 -7.03
C GLN A 222 -24.91 -27.12 -7.93
N ARG A 223 -23.94 -26.35 -8.43
CA ARG A 223 -22.78 -26.88 -9.14
C ARG A 223 -21.55 -26.86 -8.25
N ASN A 224 -20.80 -27.95 -8.28
CA ASN A 224 -19.53 -28.09 -7.58
C ASN A 224 -18.40 -27.93 -8.59
N ILE A 225 -17.65 -26.84 -8.44
CA ILE A 225 -16.51 -26.52 -9.30
C ILE A 225 -15.25 -26.69 -8.49
N THR A 226 -14.31 -27.47 -9.01
CA THR A 226 -12.94 -27.55 -8.48
C THR A 226 -12.03 -26.65 -9.30
N VAL A 227 -11.30 -25.77 -8.62
CA VAL A 227 -10.30 -24.89 -9.25
C VAL A 227 -8.93 -25.33 -8.79
N HIS A 228 -8.13 -25.80 -9.74
CA HIS A 228 -6.72 -26.13 -9.55
C HIS A 228 -5.88 -24.91 -9.92
N ILE A 229 -4.94 -24.56 -9.05
CA ILE A 229 -3.98 -23.48 -9.26
C ILE A 229 -2.60 -24.12 -9.15
N GLY A 230 -1.81 -24.01 -10.21
CA GLY A 230 -0.43 -24.49 -10.27
C GLY A 230 0.53 -23.36 -10.56
N ASN A 231 1.78 -23.52 -10.14
CA ASN A 231 2.89 -22.69 -10.59
C ASN A 231 4.00 -23.61 -11.09
N LEU A 232 4.28 -23.61 -12.39
CA LEU A 232 5.37 -24.41 -12.98
C LEU A 232 6.66 -23.61 -13.18
N GLY A 233 6.65 -22.32 -12.82
CA GLY A 233 7.80 -21.42 -12.91
C GLY A 233 8.41 -21.13 -11.54
N GLU A 234 9.06 -19.97 -11.44
CA GLU A 234 9.64 -19.48 -10.19
C GLU A 234 8.57 -18.86 -9.28
N ASN A 235 8.95 -18.42 -8.08
CA ASN A 235 7.99 -17.94 -7.08
C ASN A 235 7.13 -16.77 -7.58
N ALA A 236 5.84 -16.85 -7.29
CA ALA A 236 4.86 -15.83 -7.63
C ALA A 236 4.47 -15.02 -6.37
N TYR A 237 4.92 -13.76 -6.29
CA TYR A 237 4.61 -12.90 -5.16
C TYR A 237 3.18 -12.35 -5.24
N SER A 238 2.52 -12.24 -4.08
CA SER A 238 1.17 -11.66 -3.99
C SER A 238 0.22 -12.29 -5.02
N THR A 239 0.23 -13.62 -5.13
CA THR A 239 -0.54 -14.36 -6.15
C THR A 239 -2.03 -14.30 -5.88
N GLN A 240 -2.80 -14.01 -6.92
CA GLN A 240 -4.21 -13.69 -6.85
C GLN A 240 -4.99 -14.50 -7.87
N LEU A 241 -5.92 -15.35 -7.43
CA LEU A 241 -6.95 -15.88 -8.32
C LEU A 241 -8.16 -14.93 -8.33
N HIS A 242 -8.63 -14.66 -9.53
CA HIS A 242 -9.75 -13.79 -9.81
C HIS A 242 -10.80 -14.63 -10.52
N MET A 243 -11.95 -14.83 -9.88
CA MET A 243 -13.08 -15.55 -10.46
C MET A 243 -14.29 -14.63 -10.62
N ILE A 244 -14.80 -14.52 -11.83
CA ILE A 244 -16.02 -13.75 -12.14
C ILE A 244 -17.16 -14.74 -12.31
N PHE A 245 -18.23 -14.56 -11.53
CA PHE A 245 -19.45 -15.35 -11.63
C PHE A 245 -20.59 -14.50 -12.22
N PRO A 246 -21.49 -15.08 -13.04
CA PRO A 246 -22.72 -14.41 -13.46
C PRO A 246 -23.60 -14.03 -12.27
N ASP A 247 -24.27 -12.87 -12.35
CA ASP A 247 -25.14 -12.34 -11.28
C ASP A 247 -26.31 -13.27 -10.90
N GLN A 248 -26.66 -14.22 -11.77
CA GLN A 248 -27.72 -15.20 -11.54
C GLN A 248 -27.29 -16.36 -10.63
N LEU A 249 -26.00 -16.47 -10.31
CA LEU A 249 -25.45 -17.54 -9.49
C LEU A 249 -25.02 -17.00 -8.13
N SER A 250 -25.42 -17.70 -7.07
CA SER A 250 -24.79 -17.56 -5.76
C SER A 250 -23.65 -18.58 -5.66
N PHE A 251 -22.53 -18.18 -5.06
CA PHE A 251 -21.42 -19.09 -4.77
C PHE A 251 -21.17 -19.21 -3.27
N SER A 252 -20.74 -20.39 -2.84
CA SER A 252 -20.27 -20.67 -1.49
C SER A 252 -18.88 -21.27 -1.58
N ILE A 253 -17.92 -20.71 -0.86
CA ILE A 253 -16.56 -21.25 -0.79
C ILE A 253 -16.50 -22.16 0.46
N PRO A 254 -15.93 -23.38 0.35
CA PRO A 254 -15.75 -24.25 1.51
C PRO A 254 -14.93 -23.58 2.61
N GLU A 255 -15.33 -23.80 3.87
CA GLU A 255 -14.53 -23.39 5.02
C GLU A 255 -13.26 -24.25 5.14
N GLY A 256 -12.22 -23.69 5.78
CA GLY A 256 -10.99 -24.44 6.07
C GLY A 256 -9.95 -24.47 4.94
N LEU A 257 -10.15 -23.70 3.87
CA LEU A 257 -9.06 -23.42 2.94
C LEU A 257 -7.96 -22.63 3.65
N SER A 258 -6.69 -22.97 3.41
CA SER A 258 -5.52 -22.23 3.90
C SER A 258 -5.37 -20.81 3.29
N CYS A 259 -6.39 -20.32 2.59
CA CYS A 259 -6.42 -19.05 1.90
C CYS A 259 -7.45 -18.12 2.58
N GLN A 260 -7.13 -16.84 2.66
CA GLN A 260 -8.09 -15.83 3.11
C GLN A 260 -9.09 -15.53 1.98
N THR A 261 -10.39 -15.71 2.27
CA THR A 261 -11.48 -15.42 1.32
C THR A 261 -12.14 -14.09 1.65
N VAL A 262 -12.36 -13.23 0.65
CA VAL A 262 -13.12 -11.98 0.79
C VAL A 262 -14.17 -11.92 -0.32
N THR A 263 -15.44 -11.87 0.05
CA THR A 263 -16.56 -11.71 -0.88
C THR A 263 -16.87 -10.22 -1.04
N LEU A 264 -16.69 -9.68 -2.24
CA LEU A 264 -17.05 -8.31 -2.57
C LEU A 264 -18.49 -8.27 -3.09
N ASN A 265 -19.47 -8.07 -2.21
CA ASN A 265 -20.80 -7.66 -2.63
C ASN A 265 -20.88 -6.13 -2.59
N ASP A 266 -21.45 -5.58 -3.66
CA ASP A 266 -21.68 -4.16 -3.98
C ASP A 266 -20.49 -3.38 -4.57
N LEU A 267 -20.50 -3.25 -5.91
CA LEU A 267 -20.66 -1.97 -6.62
C LEU A 267 -20.53 -2.20 -8.13
N LYS A 268 -21.59 -1.85 -8.87
CA LYS A 268 -21.51 -1.64 -10.32
C LYS A 268 -20.37 -0.66 -10.62
N VAL A 269 -19.66 -0.96 -11.70
CA VAL A 269 -18.56 -0.20 -12.31
C VAL A 269 -17.18 -0.56 -11.75
N SER A 270 -16.62 -1.59 -12.38
CA SER A 270 -15.19 -1.80 -12.65
C SER A 270 -14.26 -1.84 -11.45
N LEU A 271 -14.11 -2.98 -10.78
CA LEU A 271 -13.00 -3.18 -9.84
C LEU A 271 -12.35 -4.56 -9.90
N TYR A 272 -11.04 -4.50 -9.79
CA TYR A 272 -10.01 -5.52 -9.89
C TYR A 272 -10.05 -6.47 -8.68
N PHE A 273 -9.72 -7.73 -8.91
CA PHE A 273 -9.72 -8.77 -7.88
C PHE A 273 -8.31 -8.94 -7.35
N ILE A 274 -8.19 -9.00 -6.03
CA ILE A 274 -6.93 -9.12 -5.31
C ILE A 274 -7.05 -10.26 -4.29
N GLN A 275 -6.80 -11.51 -4.70
CA GLN A 275 -6.64 -12.67 -3.82
C GLN A 275 -5.18 -12.76 -3.33
N MET A 276 -4.88 -13.06 -2.07
CA MET A 276 -3.49 -13.27 -1.64
C MET A 276 -3.31 -14.73 -1.26
N CYS A 277 -2.62 -15.49 -2.12
CA CYS A 277 -2.11 -16.82 -1.78
C CYS A 277 -0.65 -16.68 -1.34
N SER A 278 -0.38 -17.02 -0.08
CA SER A 278 0.96 -17.38 0.38
C SER A 278 1.07 -18.89 0.23
N LEU A 279 1.76 -19.36 -0.81
CA LEU A 279 2.28 -20.72 -0.81
C LEU A 279 3.46 -20.73 0.17
N GLN A 280 3.39 -21.60 1.19
CA GLN A 280 4.56 -21.94 2.00
C GLN A 280 5.53 -22.78 1.20
#